data_AF-A0A954D4B6-F1
#
_entry.id   AF-A0A954D4B6-F1
#
_cell.length_a   1.000
_cell.length_b   1.000
_cell.length_c   1.000
_cell.angle_alpha   90.00
_cell.angle_beta   90.00
_cell.angle_gamma   90.00
#
_symmetry.space_group_name_H-M   'P 1'
#
loop_
_entity.id
_entity.type
_entity.pdbx_description
1 polymer ?
#
loop_
_entity_poly.entity_id
_entity_poly.type
_entity_poly.pdbx_seq_one_letter_code
_entity_poly.pdbx_strand_id
1 'polypeptide(L)'
;MIMQKIKRLFGRREIPVEARELLRGATTPRQLLSGLDELITRNEMEVNGVNREIEALERVESTEVERIREGQLPERSKYNVLRRIQRLRKQMDNLEERQRIYNRNINLQIHLVGRIQSLEAMEMRGVDESSIDEILNTYEEELSSYQNTLETEDLLVTDLAGSLDDRSQLSEIEAEIVGIERVAEPEAVPTAPRPVDEASLDLSLPPGGERRWPASTPEPATVDSTLGGEVE
;
A
#
# COMPACT_ATOMS: atom_id res chain seq x y z
N MET A 1 -13.23 -25.31 -36.30
CA MET A 1 -13.06 -26.25 -35.16
C MET A 1 -12.24 -25.66 -34.02
N ILE A 2 -11.59 -24.50 -34.22
CA ILE A 2 -10.68 -23.89 -33.23
C ILE A 2 -11.31 -23.57 -31.88
N MET A 3 -12.57 -23.11 -31.85
CA MET A 3 -13.25 -22.80 -30.59
C MET A 3 -13.42 -24.04 -29.70
N GLN A 4 -13.64 -25.22 -30.29
CA GLN A 4 -13.72 -26.47 -29.51
C GLN A 4 -12.37 -26.87 -28.93
N LYS A 5 -11.27 -26.64 -29.67
CA LYS A 5 -9.91 -26.84 -29.18
C LYS A 5 -9.61 -25.90 -28.00
N ILE A 6 -9.87 -24.61 -28.19
CA ILE A 6 -9.78 -23.57 -27.15
C ILE A 6 -10.57 -24.00 -25.90
N LYS A 7 -11.84 -24.37 -26.04
CA LYS A 7 -12.67 -24.81 -24.90
C LYS A 7 -12.12 -26.05 -24.19
N ARG A 8 -11.57 -27.02 -24.93
CA ARG A 8 -11.01 -28.26 -24.35
C ARG A 8 -9.75 -27.99 -23.53
N LEU A 9 -8.88 -27.09 -23.98
CA LEU A 9 -7.64 -26.74 -23.30
C LEU A 9 -7.91 -25.96 -22.01
N PHE A 10 -8.73 -24.94 -22.13
CA PHE A 10 -9.02 -24.02 -21.04
C PHE A 10 -10.05 -24.59 -20.05
N GLY A 11 -10.81 -25.62 -20.44
CA GLY A 11 -11.74 -26.33 -19.56
C GLY A 11 -11.09 -27.25 -18.53
N ARG A 12 -9.80 -27.61 -18.70
CA ARG A 12 -9.06 -28.53 -17.81
C ARG A 12 -8.33 -27.83 -16.65
N ARG A 13 -8.41 -26.50 -16.57
CA ARG A 13 -7.49 -25.68 -15.74
C ARG A 13 -8.18 -24.78 -14.72
N GLU A 14 -7.38 -24.36 -13.75
CA GLU A 14 -7.66 -23.29 -12.79
C GLU A 14 -7.53 -21.92 -13.47
N ILE A 15 -8.51 -21.62 -14.31
CA ILE A 15 -8.74 -20.28 -14.84
C ILE A 15 -9.64 -19.54 -13.84
N PRO A 16 -9.46 -18.21 -13.66
CA PRO A 16 -10.39 -17.40 -12.88
C PRO A 16 -11.85 -17.67 -13.29
N VAL A 17 -12.74 -17.67 -12.30
CA VAL A 17 -14.14 -18.10 -12.47
C VAL A 17 -14.81 -17.32 -13.61
N GLU A 18 -14.59 -16.00 -13.70
CA GLU A 18 -15.21 -15.17 -14.75
C GLU A 18 -14.71 -15.53 -16.15
N ALA A 19 -13.40 -15.79 -16.31
CA ALA A 19 -12.84 -16.20 -17.59
C ALA A 19 -13.29 -17.62 -17.99
N ARG A 20 -13.56 -18.51 -17.02
CA ARG A 20 -14.16 -19.83 -17.28
C ARG A 20 -15.61 -19.71 -17.74
N GLU A 21 -16.38 -18.80 -17.16
CA GLU A 21 -17.76 -18.52 -17.58
C GLU A 21 -17.81 -17.96 -19.01
N LEU A 22 -16.95 -16.99 -19.33
CA LEU A 22 -16.78 -16.48 -20.69
C LEU A 22 -16.43 -17.59 -21.68
N LEU A 23 -15.49 -18.46 -21.33
CA LEU A 23 -15.10 -19.59 -22.17
C LEU A 23 -16.27 -20.53 -22.46
N ARG A 24 -17.14 -20.79 -21.47
CA ARG A 24 -18.33 -21.63 -21.65
C ARG A 24 -19.34 -20.98 -22.58
N GLY A 25 -19.63 -19.69 -22.38
CA GLY A 25 -20.63 -18.93 -23.12
C GLY A 25 -20.22 -18.51 -24.54
N ALA A 26 -18.93 -18.29 -24.79
CA ALA A 26 -18.46 -17.81 -26.09
C ALA A 26 -18.71 -18.83 -27.21
N THR A 27 -19.21 -18.36 -28.36
CA THR A 27 -19.45 -19.21 -29.54
C THR A 27 -18.37 -19.04 -30.60
N THR A 28 -17.68 -17.90 -30.60
CA THR A 28 -16.60 -17.59 -31.53
C THR A 28 -15.36 -17.09 -30.77
N PRO A 29 -14.15 -17.27 -31.33
CA PRO A 29 -12.93 -16.75 -30.70
C PRO A 29 -12.94 -15.23 -30.53
N ARG A 30 -13.50 -14.48 -31.50
CA ARG A 30 -13.67 -13.02 -31.39
C ARG A 30 -14.52 -12.59 -30.19
N GLN A 31 -15.62 -13.31 -29.92
CA GLN A 31 -16.43 -13.04 -28.73
C GLN A 31 -15.66 -13.33 -27.43
N LEU A 32 -14.85 -14.39 -27.43
CA LEU A 32 -14.01 -14.71 -26.28
C LEU A 32 -12.94 -13.64 -26.04
N LEU A 33 -12.25 -13.20 -27.09
CA LEU A 33 -11.24 -12.13 -27.03
C LEU A 33 -11.84 -10.83 -26.48
N SER A 34 -12.98 -10.39 -27.03
CA SER A 34 -13.67 -9.19 -26.54
C SER A 34 -14.06 -9.30 -25.06
N GLY A 35 -14.55 -10.47 -24.62
CA GLY A 35 -14.87 -10.67 -23.21
C GLY A 35 -13.64 -10.69 -22.31
N LEU A 36 -12.52 -11.24 -22.77
CA LEU A 36 -11.25 -11.22 -22.03
C LEU A 36 -10.71 -9.80 -21.90
N ASP A 37 -10.78 -8.98 -22.97
CA ASP A 37 -10.37 -7.57 -22.94
C ASP A 37 -11.22 -6.75 -21.95
N GLU A 38 -12.52 -7.02 -21.87
CA GLU A 38 -13.41 -6.42 -20.86
C GLU A 38 -13.03 -6.81 -19.43
N LEU A 39 -12.66 -8.08 -19.21
CA LEU A 39 -12.19 -8.52 -17.88
C LEU A 39 -10.84 -7.90 -17.51
N ILE A 40 -9.92 -7.79 -18.47
CA ILE A 40 -8.62 -7.13 -18.26
C ILE A 40 -8.87 -5.67 -17.84
N THR A 41 -9.66 -4.95 -18.63
CA THR A 41 -10.00 -3.54 -18.36
C THR A 41 -10.65 -3.37 -16.99
N ARG A 42 -11.59 -4.27 -16.63
CA ARG A 42 -12.23 -4.25 -15.30
C ARG A 42 -11.21 -4.46 -14.19
N ASN A 43 -10.35 -5.47 -14.31
CA ASN A 43 -9.34 -5.74 -13.30
C ASN A 43 -8.33 -4.60 -13.18
N GLU A 44 -7.94 -3.96 -14.29
CA GLU A 44 -7.09 -2.76 -14.27
C GLU A 44 -7.77 -1.59 -13.54
N MET A 45 -9.06 -1.40 -13.74
CA MET A 45 -9.84 -0.40 -12.98
C MET A 45 -9.86 -0.71 -11.49
N GLU A 46 -10.04 -1.98 -11.11
CA GLU A 46 -9.99 -2.41 -9.71
C GLU A 46 -8.60 -2.20 -9.11
N VAL A 47 -7.52 -2.54 -9.81
CA VAL A 47 -6.13 -2.26 -9.39
C VAL A 47 -5.92 -0.78 -9.14
N ASN A 48 -6.39 0.07 -10.05
CA ASN A 48 -6.30 1.52 -9.90
C ASN A 48 -7.14 2.02 -8.71
N GLY A 49 -8.29 1.42 -8.45
CA GLY A 49 -9.12 1.72 -7.27
C GLY A 49 -8.40 1.37 -5.98
N VAL A 50 -7.83 0.16 -5.90
CA VAL A 50 -7.05 -0.32 -4.76
C VAL A 50 -5.82 0.56 -4.52
N ASN A 51 -5.08 0.94 -5.56
CA ASN A 51 -3.94 1.86 -5.44
C ASN A 51 -4.33 3.20 -4.80
N ARG A 52 -5.43 3.81 -5.25
CA ARG A 52 -5.91 5.07 -4.65
C ARG A 52 -6.29 4.90 -3.18
N GLU A 53 -6.82 3.73 -2.81
CA GLU A 53 -7.18 3.42 -1.43
C GLU A 53 -5.92 3.25 -0.57
N ILE A 54 -4.91 2.52 -1.06
CA ILE A 54 -3.59 2.40 -0.42
C ILE A 54 -2.96 3.80 -0.24
N GLU A 55 -2.87 4.60 -1.29
CA GLU A 55 -2.34 5.98 -1.22
C GLU A 55 -3.09 6.87 -0.22
N ALA A 56 -4.40 6.64 -0.02
CA ALA A 56 -5.19 7.35 0.98
C ALA A 56 -4.85 6.88 2.40
N LEU A 57 -4.68 5.57 2.62
CA LEU A 57 -4.28 5.01 3.89
C LEU A 57 -2.84 5.42 4.27
N GLU A 58 -1.91 5.43 3.32
CA GLU A 58 -0.52 5.88 3.51
C GLU A 58 -0.46 7.34 3.98
N ARG A 59 -1.27 8.22 3.40
CA ARG A 59 -1.38 9.63 3.83
C ARG A 59 -1.91 9.76 5.27
N VAL A 60 -2.84 8.90 5.65
CA VAL A 60 -3.36 8.88 7.03
C VAL A 60 -2.31 8.31 7.98
N GLU A 61 -1.62 7.24 7.59
CA GLU A 61 -0.54 6.64 8.38
C GLU A 61 0.59 7.65 8.59
N SER A 62 1.06 8.33 7.55
CA SER A 62 2.13 9.32 7.63
C SER A 62 1.79 10.44 8.61
N THR A 63 0.55 10.93 8.59
CA THR A 63 0.06 11.94 9.54
C THR A 63 0.10 11.43 10.99
N GLU A 64 -0.26 10.16 11.22
CA GLU A 64 -0.21 9.56 12.56
C GLU A 64 1.23 9.27 13.02
N VAL A 65 2.12 8.89 12.10
CA VAL A 65 3.55 8.70 12.33
C VAL A 65 4.21 10.02 12.72
N GLU A 66 3.91 11.12 12.03
CA GLU A 66 4.41 12.46 12.34
C GLU A 66 4.02 12.88 13.77
N ARG A 67 2.77 12.64 14.19
CA ARG A 67 2.32 12.93 15.56
C ARG A 67 3.11 12.19 16.64
N ILE A 68 3.57 10.97 16.34
CA ILE A 68 4.43 10.21 17.26
C ILE A 68 5.84 10.80 17.28
N ARG A 69 6.40 11.17 16.12
CA ARG A 69 7.73 11.79 16.01
C ARG A 69 7.82 13.14 16.72
N GLU A 70 6.78 13.97 16.62
CA GLU A 70 6.71 15.27 17.31
C GLU A 70 6.75 15.15 18.85
N GLY A 71 6.53 13.95 19.40
CA GLY A 71 6.88 13.63 20.79
C GLY A 71 5.98 14.24 21.87
N GLN A 72 4.88 14.91 21.51
CA GLN A 72 4.00 15.63 22.45
C GLN A 72 2.69 14.88 22.78
N LEU A 73 2.71 13.54 22.75
CA LEU A 73 1.52 12.74 23.06
C LEU A 73 1.60 12.14 24.48
N PRO A 74 0.54 12.30 25.31
CA PRO A 74 0.39 11.50 26.54
C PRO A 74 0.48 10.01 26.24
N GLU A 75 1.01 9.20 27.18
CA GLU A 75 1.25 7.76 27.00
C GLU A 75 0.03 7.00 26.46
N ARG A 76 -1.16 7.27 27.01
CA ARG A 76 -2.42 6.68 26.55
C ARG A 76 -2.79 7.09 25.12
N SER A 77 -2.53 8.34 24.75
CA SER A 77 -2.77 8.85 23.39
C SER A 77 -1.78 8.24 22.40
N LYS A 78 -0.50 8.15 22.77
CA LYS A 78 0.55 7.49 21.99
C LYS A 78 0.20 6.02 21.70
N TYR A 79 -0.23 5.27 22.72
CA TYR A 79 -0.69 3.88 22.56
C TYR A 79 -1.86 3.77 21.56
N ASN A 80 -2.84 4.68 21.63
CA ASN A 80 -3.97 4.67 20.69
C ASN A 80 -3.55 4.99 19.25
N VAL A 81 -2.58 5.89 19.07
CA VAL A 81 -2.03 6.24 17.75
C VAL A 81 -1.23 5.07 17.18
N LEU A 82 -0.36 4.42 17.95
CA LEU A 82 0.37 3.21 17.53
C LEU A 82 -0.60 2.09 17.09
N ARG A 83 -1.68 1.86 17.84
CA ARG A 83 -2.71 0.87 17.48
C ARG A 83 -3.51 1.28 16.24
N ARG A 84 -3.64 2.57 15.96
CA ARG A 84 -4.24 3.06 14.72
C ARG A 84 -3.32 2.77 13.54
N ILE A 85 -2.03 3.07 13.67
CA ILE A 85 -0.99 2.77 12.65
C ILE A 85 -0.97 1.28 12.33
N GLN A 86 -0.92 0.42 13.35
CA GLN A 86 -0.98 -1.05 13.17
C GLN A 86 -2.21 -1.50 12.37
N ARG A 87 -3.39 -0.91 12.63
CA ARG A 87 -4.61 -1.21 11.89
C ARG A 87 -4.56 -0.72 10.44
N LEU A 88 -3.99 0.45 10.20
CA LEU A 88 -3.80 1.00 8.85
C LEU A 88 -2.87 0.10 8.03
N ARG A 89 -1.72 -0.31 8.59
CA ARG A 89 -0.80 -1.26 7.96
C ARG A 89 -1.49 -2.57 7.56
N LYS A 90 -2.22 -3.18 8.50
CA LYS A 90 -2.97 -4.41 8.22
C LYS A 90 -4.05 -4.23 7.13
N GLN A 91 -4.64 -3.05 7.03
CA GLN A 91 -5.58 -2.73 5.95
C GLN A 91 -4.85 -2.61 4.60
N MET A 92 -3.69 -1.97 4.57
CA MET A 92 -2.85 -1.90 3.38
C MET A 92 -2.39 -3.28 2.92
N ASP A 93 -1.91 -4.14 3.83
CA ASP A 93 -1.51 -5.53 3.51
C ASP A 93 -2.65 -6.32 2.84
N ASN A 94 -3.89 -6.14 3.31
CA ASN A 94 -5.07 -6.77 2.73
C ASN A 94 -5.38 -6.24 1.32
N LEU A 95 -5.24 -4.93 1.12
CA LEU A 95 -5.42 -4.29 -0.17
C LEU A 95 -4.34 -4.72 -1.16
N GLU A 96 -3.09 -4.85 -0.73
CA GLU A 96 -1.98 -5.36 -1.54
C GLU A 96 -2.20 -6.82 -1.94
N GLU A 97 -2.71 -7.67 -1.04
CA GLU A 97 -3.12 -9.03 -1.38
C GLU A 97 -4.20 -9.03 -2.47
N ARG A 98 -5.22 -8.19 -2.33
CA ARG A 98 -6.27 -8.04 -3.33
C ARG A 98 -5.72 -7.53 -4.66
N GLN A 99 -4.75 -6.61 -4.63
CA GLN A 99 -4.06 -6.12 -5.82
C GLN A 99 -3.28 -7.24 -6.52
N ARG A 100 -2.55 -8.08 -5.76
CA ARG A 100 -1.83 -9.24 -6.29
C ARG A 100 -2.77 -10.20 -7.01
N ILE A 101 -3.96 -10.46 -6.46
CA ILE A 101 -5.00 -11.27 -7.11
C ILE A 101 -5.43 -10.66 -8.46
N TYR A 102 -5.70 -9.35 -8.51
CA TYR A 102 -6.09 -8.69 -9.75
C TYR A 102 -4.98 -8.72 -10.80
N ASN A 103 -3.73 -8.44 -10.41
CA ASN A 103 -2.57 -8.51 -11.31
C ASN A 103 -2.38 -9.92 -11.86
N ARG A 104 -2.52 -10.96 -11.01
CA ARG A 104 -2.50 -12.36 -11.45
C ARG A 104 -3.59 -12.63 -12.48
N ASN A 105 -4.81 -12.15 -12.26
CA ASN A 105 -5.93 -12.33 -13.21
C ASN A 105 -5.66 -11.62 -14.54
N ILE A 106 -5.16 -10.39 -14.52
CA ILE A 106 -4.79 -9.62 -15.73
C ILE A 106 -3.75 -10.39 -16.54
N ASN A 107 -2.66 -10.82 -15.90
CA ASN A 107 -1.59 -11.53 -16.57
C ASN A 107 -2.09 -12.82 -17.22
N LEU A 108 -2.85 -13.63 -16.48
CA LEU A 108 -3.47 -14.84 -17.03
C LEU A 108 -4.34 -14.52 -18.25
N GLN A 109 -5.16 -13.48 -18.19
CA GLN A 109 -6.04 -13.08 -19.29
C GLN A 109 -5.25 -12.58 -20.51
N ILE A 110 -4.18 -11.80 -20.32
CA ILE A 110 -3.28 -11.36 -21.41
C ILE A 110 -2.62 -12.57 -22.09
N HIS A 111 -2.14 -13.54 -21.32
CA HIS A 111 -1.57 -14.78 -21.86
C HIS A 111 -2.61 -15.57 -22.66
N LEU A 112 -3.86 -15.65 -22.17
CA LEU A 112 -4.97 -16.28 -22.90
C LEU A 112 -5.24 -15.58 -24.24
N VAL A 113 -5.31 -14.25 -24.24
CA VAL A 113 -5.52 -13.43 -25.44
C VAL A 113 -4.44 -13.70 -26.48
N GLY A 114 -3.16 -13.57 -26.10
CA GLY A 114 -2.04 -13.79 -27.01
C GLY A 114 -2.02 -15.20 -27.60
N ARG A 115 -2.43 -16.20 -26.82
CA ARG A 115 -2.51 -17.59 -27.28
C ARG A 115 -3.65 -17.82 -28.26
N ILE A 116 -4.85 -17.29 -27.97
CA ILE A 116 -6.00 -17.38 -28.89
C ILE A 116 -5.66 -16.73 -30.23
N GLN A 117 -5.06 -15.54 -30.22
CA GLN A 117 -4.62 -14.84 -31.43
C GLN A 117 -3.57 -15.63 -32.23
N SER A 118 -2.62 -16.28 -31.54
CA SER A 118 -1.63 -17.14 -32.17
C SER A 118 -2.28 -18.35 -32.86
N LEU A 119 -3.25 -18.98 -32.20
CA LEU A 119 -4.01 -20.10 -32.76
C LEU A 119 -4.83 -19.67 -33.98
N GLU A 120 -5.52 -18.52 -33.92
CA GLU A 120 -6.24 -17.96 -35.07
C GLU A 120 -5.29 -17.65 -36.24
N ALA A 121 -4.12 -17.07 -35.97
CA ALA A 121 -3.14 -16.76 -37.01
C ALA A 121 -2.59 -18.03 -37.70
N MET A 122 -2.42 -19.12 -36.96
CA MET A 122 -1.98 -20.41 -37.50
C MET A 122 -3.06 -21.09 -38.34
N GLU A 123 -4.32 -21.06 -37.88
CA GLU A 123 -5.46 -21.56 -38.66
C GLU A 123 -5.59 -20.79 -39.98
N MET A 124 -5.45 -19.46 -39.96
CA MET A 124 -5.47 -18.62 -41.16
C MET A 124 -4.31 -18.90 -42.13
N ARG A 125 -3.16 -19.38 -41.63
CA ARG A 125 -2.00 -19.77 -42.45
C ARG A 125 -2.06 -21.21 -42.95
N GLY A 126 -3.08 -21.99 -42.56
CA GLY A 126 -3.22 -23.39 -42.95
C GLY A 126 -2.12 -24.28 -42.37
N VAL A 127 -1.59 -23.93 -41.20
CA VAL A 127 -0.59 -24.75 -40.49
C VAL A 127 -1.21 -26.09 -40.11
N ASP A 128 -0.43 -27.17 -40.21
CA ASP A 128 -0.89 -28.52 -39.93
C ASP A 128 -1.37 -28.69 -38.49
N GLU A 129 -2.34 -29.58 -38.31
CA GLU A 129 -3.04 -29.79 -37.05
C GLU A 129 -2.09 -30.31 -35.95
N SER A 130 -1.05 -31.04 -36.36
CA SER A 130 0.02 -31.55 -35.48
C SER A 130 0.84 -30.42 -34.83
N SER A 131 1.21 -29.39 -35.60
CA SER A 131 1.96 -28.24 -35.09
C SER A 131 1.12 -27.36 -34.17
N ILE A 132 -0.20 -27.31 -34.39
CA ILE A 132 -1.12 -26.66 -33.45
C ILE A 132 -1.06 -27.41 -32.12
N ASP A 133 -1.18 -28.74 -32.13
CA ASP A 133 -1.19 -29.57 -30.93
C ASP A 133 0.16 -29.55 -30.16
N GLU A 134 1.30 -29.45 -30.84
CA GLU A 134 2.61 -29.29 -30.18
C GLU A 134 2.69 -27.99 -29.37
N ILE A 135 2.32 -26.86 -29.97
CA ILE A 135 2.39 -25.56 -29.28
C ILE A 135 1.33 -25.48 -28.18
N LEU A 136 0.24 -26.26 -28.30
CA LEU A 136 -0.72 -26.43 -27.22
C LEU A 136 -0.09 -27.12 -26.01
N ASN A 137 0.71 -28.17 -26.21
CA ASN A 137 1.44 -28.82 -25.13
C ASN A 137 2.50 -27.90 -24.51
N THR A 138 3.24 -27.14 -25.32
CA THR A 138 4.23 -26.17 -24.81
C THR A 138 3.57 -25.11 -23.91
N TYR A 139 2.41 -24.60 -24.33
CA TYR A 139 1.63 -23.68 -23.51
C TYR A 139 1.13 -24.34 -22.22
N GLU A 140 0.85 -25.64 -22.25
CA GLU A 140 0.48 -26.34 -21.04
C GLU A 140 1.61 -26.34 -20.00
N GLU A 141 2.84 -26.56 -20.44
CA GLU A 141 4.05 -26.54 -19.62
C GLU A 141 4.38 -25.13 -19.10
N GLU A 142 4.33 -24.11 -19.96
CA GLU A 142 4.61 -22.71 -19.60
C GLU A 142 3.66 -22.20 -18.50
N LEU A 143 2.38 -22.51 -18.60
CA LEU A 143 1.39 -22.05 -17.62
C LEU A 143 1.52 -22.79 -16.28
N SER A 144 1.89 -24.08 -16.31
CA SER A 144 2.20 -24.85 -15.10
C SER A 144 3.43 -24.26 -14.40
N SER A 145 4.48 -23.93 -15.15
CA SER A 145 5.65 -23.23 -14.61
C SER A 145 5.27 -21.89 -14.00
N TYR A 146 4.40 -21.11 -14.66
CA TYR A 146 3.93 -19.83 -14.17
C TYR A 146 3.11 -19.96 -12.87
N GLN A 147 2.26 -20.98 -12.77
CA GLN A 147 1.51 -21.27 -11.53
C GLN A 147 2.46 -21.65 -10.39
N ASN A 148 3.46 -22.49 -10.65
CA ASN A 148 4.46 -22.87 -9.66
C ASN A 148 5.27 -21.66 -9.16
N THR A 149 5.64 -20.72 -10.05
CA THR A 149 6.33 -19.49 -9.63
C THR A 149 5.46 -18.63 -8.72
N LEU A 150 4.16 -18.50 -9.04
CA LEU A 150 3.22 -17.73 -8.23
C LEU A 150 2.96 -18.37 -6.85
N GLU A 151 2.80 -19.70 -6.80
CA GLU A 151 2.63 -20.42 -5.53
C GLU A 151 3.87 -20.32 -4.64
N THR A 152 5.06 -20.27 -5.25
CA THR A 152 6.31 -20.09 -4.52
C THR A 152 6.44 -18.67 -3.95
N GLU A 153 5.95 -17.64 -4.68
CA GLU A 153 5.88 -16.26 -4.19
C GLU A 153 4.88 -16.11 -3.03
N ASP A 154 3.70 -16.74 -3.10
CA ASP A 154 2.69 -16.67 -2.03
C ASP A 154 3.18 -17.32 -0.72
N LEU A 155 3.90 -18.44 -0.79
CA LEU A 155 4.45 -19.12 0.40
C LEU A 155 5.49 -18.28 1.15
N LEU A 156 6.26 -17.45 0.45
CA LEU A 156 7.25 -16.56 1.06
C LEU A 156 6.62 -15.38 1.83
N VAL A 157 5.40 -14.98 1.45
CA VAL A 157 4.69 -13.85 2.07
C VAL A 157 3.93 -14.29 3.34
N THR A 158 3.41 -15.52 3.37
CA THR A 158 2.59 -16.00 4.50
C THR A 158 3.35 -16.34 5.79
N ASP A 159 4.67 -16.52 5.74
CA ASP A 159 5.46 -17.00 6.90
C ASP A 159 5.86 -15.91 7.91
N LEU A 160 5.48 -14.64 7.72
CA LEU A 160 5.78 -13.56 8.69
C LEU A 160 4.68 -13.28 9.73
N ALA A 161 3.51 -13.92 9.65
CA ALA A 161 2.37 -13.64 10.53
C ALA A 161 2.38 -14.46 11.84
N GLY A 162 3.54 -14.64 12.45
CA GLY A 162 3.69 -15.26 13.77
C GLY A 162 3.14 -14.36 14.88
N SER A 163 2.27 -14.91 15.74
CA SER A 163 1.63 -14.27 16.90
C SER A 163 2.65 -13.70 17.91
N LEU A 164 3.22 -12.53 17.63
CA LEU A 164 3.89 -11.68 18.61
C LEU A 164 2.84 -10.98 19.50
N ASP A 165 3.14 -10.84 20.80
CA ASP A 165 2.30 -10.12 21.77
C ASP A 165 2.02 -8.69 21.26
N ASP A 166 0.77 -8.21 21.37
CA ASP A 166 0.36 -6.88 20.87
C ASP A 166 1.29 -5.77 21.40
N ARG A 167 1.84 -5.93 22.60
CA ARG A 167 2.79 -4.99 23.20
C ARG A 167 4.16 -4.99 22.52
N SER A 168 4.67 -6.15 22.10
CA SER A 168 5.96 -6.20 21.39
C SER A 168 5.82 -5.59 20.00
N GLN A 169 4.72 -5.86 19.30
CA GLN A 169 4.44 -5.27 17.99
C GLN A 169 4.33 -3.75 18.06
N LEU A 170 3.64 -3.20 19.05
CA LEU A 170 3.53 -1.74 19.23
C LEU A 170 4.87 -1.11 19.60
N SER A 171 5.69 -1.80 20.40
CA SER A 171 7.05 -1.35 20.72
C SER A 171 7.97 -1.38 19.51
N GLU A 172 7.82 -2.34 18.61
CA GLU A 172 8.56 -2.41 17.34
C GLU A 172 8.18 -1.26 16.41
N ILE A 173 6.88 -1.00 16.25
CA ILE A 173 6.38 0.14 15.45
C ILE A 173 6.90 1.46 16.04
N GLU A 174 6.90 1.61 17.37
CA GLU A 174 7.45 2.80 18.02
C GLU A 174 8.97 2.93 17.76
N ALA A 175 9.72 1.84 17.92
CA ALA A 175 11.16 1.83 17.67
C ALA A 175 11.51 2.11 16.21
N GLU A 176 10.70 1.64 15.26
CA GLU A 176 10.80 1.95 13.84
C GLU A 176 10.58 3.45 13.60
N ILE A 177 9.46 4.00 14.09
CA ILE A 177 9.08 5.41 13.85
C ILE A 177 10.11 6.39 14.44
N VAL A 178 10.56 6.14 15.67
CA VAL A 178 11.52 6.99 16.41
C VAL A 178 12.96 6.70 15.95
N GLY A 179 13.26 5.48 15.50
CA GLY A 179 14.58 5.06 15.02
C GLY A 179 14.95 5.57 13.63
N ILE A 180 13.97 5.97 12.81
CA ILE A 180 14.20 6.61 11.50
C ILE A 180 14.91 7.99 11.61
N GLU A 181 15.07 8.54 12.83
CA GLU A 181 15.61 9.89 13.05
C GLU A 181 17.11 9.99 13.43
N ARG A 182 17.90 8.91 13.28
CA ARG A 182 19.36 8.93 13.57
C ARG A 182 20.29 8.85 12.35
N VAL A 183 19.83 9.27 11.17
CA VAL A 183 20.72 9.62 10.05
C VAL A 183 20.44 11.05 9.58
N ALA A 184 20.59 11.99 10.51
CA ALA A 184 21.11 13.31 10.18
C ALA A 184 22.44 13.41 10.92
N GLU A 185 23.53 13.10 10.20
CA GLU A 185 24.86 13.48 10.66
C GLU A 185 24.84 14.97 10.97
N PRO A 186 25.12 15.41 12.21
CA PRO A 186 25.43 16.81 12.41
C PRO A 186 26.74 17.07 11.68
N GLU A 187 26.70 17.81 10.57
CA GLU A 187 27.89 18.42 9.98
C GLU A 187 28.60 19.17 11.11
N ALA A 188 29.70 18.58 11.57
CA ALA A 188 30.56 19.12 12.58
C ALA A 188 31.03 20.50 12.10
N VAL A 189 30.57 21.54 12.78
CA VAL A 189 31.13 22.89 12.65
C VAL A 189 32.63 22.76 12.95
N PRO A 190 33.54 23.03 11.98
CA PRO A 190 34.96 23.00 12.27
C PRO A 190 35.31 24.27 13.05
N THR A 191 35.39 24.13 14.37
CA THR A 191 35.96 25.15 15.26
C THR A 191 37.44 25.33 14.91
N ALA A 192 37.75 26.41 14.19
CA ALA A 192 39.12 26.84 13.98
C ALA A 192 39.74 27.31 15.31
N PRO A 193 40.98 26.89 15.64
CA PRO A 193 41.67 27.39 16.82
C PRO A 193 42.45 28.65 16.46
N ARG A 194 42.27 29.73 17.24
CA ARG A 194 43.21 30.86 17.28
C ARG A 194 43.34 31.43 18.70
N PRO A 195 44.49 32.06 19.00
CA PRO A 195 45.23 31.84 20.22
C PRO A 195 44.97 32.88 21.31
N VAL A 196 45.51 32.55 22.49
CA VAL A 196 45.62 33.28 23.75
C VAL A 196 45.93 34.77 23.58
N ASP A 197 45.26 35.62 24.36
CA ASP A 197 45.87 36.83 24.93
C ASP A 197 45.30 37.09 26.34
N GLU A 198 46.21 37.20 27.29
CA GLU A 198 45.99 37.62 28.67
C GLU A 198 45.68 39.12 28.70
N ALA A 199 44.53 39.52 29.26
CA ALA A 199 44.38 40.84 29.86
C ALA A 199 43.21 40.84 30.87
N SER A 200 43.61 40.92 32.14
CA SER A 200 42.87 41.31 33.34
C SER A 200 41.75 42.35 33.17
N LEU A 201 40.69 42.23 33.97
CA LEU A 201 39.91 43.26 34.70
C LEU A 201 38.62 42.59 35.20
N ASP A 202 38.56 42.05 36.42
CA ASP A 202 38.28 42.72 37.70
C ASP A 202 37.00 43.57 37.76
N LEU A 203 36.28 43.37 38.88
CA LEU A 203 35.20 44.16 39.48
C LEU A 203 33.73 44.00 39.02
N SER A 204 33.00 43.38 39.95
CA SER A 204 31.85 43.94 40.67
C SER A 204 30.42 43.61 40.20
N LEU A 205 29.81 42.70 40.96
CA LEU A 205 28.37 42.65 41.23
C LEU A 205 27.92 43.91 41.98
N PRO A 206 26.76 44.50 41.65
CA PRO A 206 25.99 45.28 42.61
C PRO A 206 24.85 44.44 43.23
N PRO A 207 24.55 44.64 44.54
CA PRO A 207 23.48 43.96 45.26
C PRO A 207 22.16 44.74 45.19
N GLY A 208 21.05 44.03 45.45
CA GLY A 208 19.87 44.60 46.10
C GLY A 208 18.99 45.53 45.28
N GLY A 209 17.79 45.05 44.93
CA GLY A 209 16.73 45.89 44.38
C GLY A 209 15.38 45.20 44.44
N GLU A 210 14.77 45.17 45.63
CA GLU A 210 13.35 44.88 45.80
C GLU A 210 12.51 45.72 44.82
N ARG A 211 11.71 45.08 43.97
CA ARG A 211 10.55 45.74 43.36
C ARG A 211 9.32 44.84 43.41
N ARG A 212 8.48 45.21 44.37
CA ARG A 212 7.06 44.96 44.55
C ARG A 212 6.30 44.61 43.26
N TRP A 213 5.52 43.54 43.39
CA TRP A 213 4.30 43.31 42.61
C TRP A 213 3.30 44.45 42.85
N PRO A 214 2.53 44.85 41.82
CA PRO A 214 1.15 45.19 42.03
C PRO A 214 0.24 44.18 41.33
N ALA A 215 -0.61 43.57 42.15
CA ALA A 215 -1.82 42.90 41.71
C ALA A 215 -2.69 43.85 40.88
N SER A 216 -3.22 43.36 39.77
CA SER A 216 -4.53 43.80 39.25
C SER A 216 -5.00 42.81 38.20
N THR A 217 -5.75 41.81 38.66
CA THR A 217 -6.89 41.28 37.92
C THR A 217 -7.92 42.40 37.71
N PRO A 218 -8.60 42.40 36.56
CA PRO A 218 -10.02 42.65 36.56
C PRO A 218 -10.81 41.44 36.04
N GLU A 219 -11.98 41.31 36.65
CA GLU A 219 -13.02 40.30 36.55
C GLU A 219 -13.67 40.11 35.16
N PRO A 220 -14.42 39.00 34.98
CA PRO A 220 -15.02 38.60 33.72
C PRO A 220 -16.21 39.48 33.30
N ALA A 221 -16.35 39.68 31.99
CA ALA A 221 -17.52 40.30 31.39
C ALA A 221 -18.72 39.34 31.41
N THR A 222 -19.73 39.68 32.23
CA THR A 222 -21.12 39.27 32.08
C THR A 222 -21.86 40.31 31.21
N VAL A 223 -22.43 39.86 30.09
CA VAL A 223 -23.61 40.45 29.43
C VAL A 223 -24.33 39.25 28.80
N ASP A 224 -25.29 38.66 29.48
CA ASP A 224 -26.71 38.99 29.54
C ASP A 224 -27.50 38.77 28.23
N SER A 225 -28.55 37.98 28.43
CA SER A 225 -29.70 37.58 27.63
C SER A 225 -30.16 38.59 26.57
N THR A 226 -30.63 38.09 25.41
CA THR A 226 -32.03 38.27 25.00
C THR A 226 -32.39 37.55 23.68
N LEU A 227 -33.42 36.70 23.77
CA LEU A 227 -34.62 36.62 22.91
C LEU A 227 -34.48 36.40 21.38
N GLY A 228 -35.10 35.29 20.93
CA GLY A 228 -36.37 35.40 20.19
C GLY A 228 -36.43 34.99 18.71
N GLY A 229 -37.39 34.11 18.39
CA GLY A 229 -37.97 33.84 17.05
C GLY A 229 -37.33 32.64 16.35
N GLU A 230 -37.97 31.50 16.04
CA GLU A 230 -39.31 31.22 15.50
C GLU A 230 -39.75 32.11 14.33
N VAL A 231 -40.42 31.47 13.36
CA VAL A 231 -40.90 31.89 12.02
C VAL A 231 -39.82 31.72 10.92
N GLU A 232 -39.95 30.92 9.86
CA GLU A 232 -41.08 30.25 9.17
C GLU A 232 -40.59 28.95 8.51
#